data_AF-A0A5N0V348-F1
#
_entry.id   AF-A0A5N0V348-F1
#
_cell.length_a   1.000
_cell.length_b   1.000
_cell.length_c   1.000
_cell.angle_alpha   90.00
_cell.angle_beta   90.00
_cell.angle_gamma   90.00
#
_symmetry.space_group_name_H-M   'P 1'
#
loop_
_entity.id
_entity.type
_entity.pdbx_description
1 polymer ?
#
loop_
_entity_poly.entity_id
_entity_poly.type
_entity_poly.pdbx_seq_one_letter_code
_entity_poly.pdbx_strand_id
1 'polypeptide(L)'
;MRLMIDTTQVTFTVGREAQPKTDQNGVQRVERSTNIPMWSVQLVAMDNGGAEVISVTVAAPAPPKVSIGSPVVPVELQAIPWAQNGRNGVAFRASDIKAVTGSKSSAAS
;
A
#
# COMPACT_ATOMS: atom_id res chain seq x y z
N MET A 1 -13.37 8.69 12.52
CA MET A 1 -13.83 8.58 11.11
C MET A 1 -12.68 8.10 10.23
N ARG A 2 -12.95 7.31 9.17
CA ARG A 2 -11.95 6.91 8.15
C ARG A 2 -12.39 7.43 6.78
N LEU A 3 -11.48 7.97 5.97
CA LEU A 3 -11.75 8.37 4.58
C LEU A 3 -11.37 7.22 3.66
N MET A 4 -12.35 6.39 3.31
CA MET A 4 -12.13 5.25 2.41
C MET A 4 -12.06 5.74 0.96
N ILE A 5 -11.09 5.23 0.21
CA ILE A 5 -10.93 5.52 -1.21
C ILE A 5 -11.72 4.48 -1.99
N ASP A 6 -12.57 4.93 -2.90
CA ASP A 6 -13.18 4.06 -3.90
C ASP A 6 -12.12 3.65 -4.93
N THR A 7 -11.87 2.35 -5.03
CA THR A 7 -10.86 1.77 -5.92
C THR A 7 -11.47 1.12 -7.17
N THR A 8 -12.78 1.26 -7.40
CA THR A 8 -13.49 0.53 -8.48
C THR A 8 -13.01 0.88 -9.89
N GLN A 9 -12.51 2.10 -10.09
CA GLN A 9 -11.98 2.58 -11.38
C GLN A 9 -10.45 2.71 -11.42
N VAL A 10 -9.76 2.17 -10.40
CA VAL A 10 -8.31 2.31 -10.25
C VAL A 10 -7.67 0.94 -10.22
N THR A 11 -6.68 0.73 -11.08
CA THR A 11 -5.83 -0.46 -11.04
C THR A 11 -4.56 -0.18 -10.24
N PHE A 12 -4.06 -1.18 -9.52
CA PHE A 12 -2.86 -1.06 -8.71
C PHE A 12 -1.83 -2.13 -9.08
N THR A 13 -0.60 -1.69 -9.27
CA THR A 13 0.55 -2.57 -9.51
C THR A 13 1.64 -2.25 -8.49
N VAL A 14 2.39 -3.27 -8.04
CA VAL A 14 3.51 -3.03 -7.11
C VAL A 14 4.66 -2.32 -7.82
N GLY A 15 4.98 -1.10 -7.41
CA GLY A 15 6.18 -0.37 -7.85
C GLY A 15 7.44 -0.77 -7.08
N ARG A 16 7.28 -1.11 -5.79
CA ARG A 16 8.33 -1.64 -4.91
C ARG A 16 7.72 -2.53 -3.84
N GLU A 17 8.38 -3.66 -3.58
CA GLU A 17 7.96 -4.63 -2.55
C GLU A 17 7.89 -4.01 -1.15
N ALA A 18 7.28 -4.76 -0.21
CA ALA A 18 7.18 -4.35 1.17
C ALA A 18 8.55 -4.07 1.79
N GLN A 19 8.70 -2.90 2.39
CA GLN A 19 9.87 -2.49 3.17
C GLN A 19 9.44 -2.14 4.59
N PRO A 20 10.29 -2.36 5.61
CA PRO A 20 10.03 -1.84 6.95
C PRO A 20 9.78 -0.32 6.90
N LYS A 21 8.69 0.15 7.53
CA LYS A 21 8.46 1.58 7.66
C LYS A 21 9.25 2.11 8.84
N THR A 22 10.42 2.67 8.61
CA THR A 22 11.32 3.13 9.67
C THR A 22 11.06 4.58 10.09
N ASP A 23 11.48 4.92 11.31
CA ASP A 23 11.61 6.30 11.76
C ASP A 23 12.97 6.90 11.35
N GLN A 24 13.29 8.09 11.87
CA GLN A 24 14.53 8.81 11.57
C GLN A 24 15.79 8.10 12.09
N ASN A 25 15.64 7.19 13.06
CA ASN A 25 16.73 6.41 13.64
C ASN A 25 16.88 5.03 12.99
N GLY A 26 16.09 4.74 11.95
CA GLY A 26 16.08 3.43 11.28
C GLY A 26 15.30 2.36 12.03
N VAL A 27 14.62 2.69 13.13
CA VAL A 27 13.82 1.73 13.89
C VAL A 27 12.49 1.51 13.18
N GLN A 28 12.11 0.25 12.96
CA GLN A 28 10.82 -0.08 12.35
C GLN A 28 9.68 0.41 13.27
N ARG A 29 8.78 1.19 12.68
CA ARG A 29 7.59 1.68 13.37
C ARG A 29 6.60 0.55 13.57
N VAL A 30 5.89 0.62 14.69
CA VAL A 30 4.78 -0.26 15.04
C VAL A 30 3.48 0.54 15.14
N GLU A 31 2.36 -0.12 14.90
CA GLU A 31 1.05 0.42 15.22
C GLU A 31 0.86 0.55 16.72
N ARG A 32 0.56 1.76 17.19
CA ARG A 32 0.48 2.05 18.63
C ARG A 32 -0.56 1.23 19.38
N SER A 33 -1.69 0.91 18.75
CA SER A 33 -2.79 0.18 19.40
C SER A 33 -2.53 -1.32 19.51
N THR A 34 -1.76 -1.90 18.60
CA THR A 34 -1.59 -3.37 18.47
C THR A 34 -0.15 -3.83 18.64
N ASN A 35 0.80 -2.89 18.66
CA ASN A 35 2.24 -3.13 18.64
C ASN A 35 2.73 -3.96 17.43
N ILE A 36 1.95 -4.00 16.34
CA ILE A 36 2.28 -4.76 15.12
C ILE A 36 3.23 -3.93 14.23
N PRO A 37 4.27 -4.55 13.62
CA PRO A 37 5.17 -3.87 12.68
C PRO A 37 4.44 -3.24 11.49
N MET A 38 4.87 -2.03 11.11
CA MET A 38 4.39 -1.35 9.90
C MET A 38 5.32 -1.61 8.72
N TRP A 39 4.71 -1.91 7.59
CA TRP A 39 5.34 -2.10 6.30
C TRP A 39 4.86 -1.03 5.33
N SER A 40 5.72 -0.64 4.40
CA SER A 40 5.44 0.29 3.32
C SER A 40 5.59 -0.44 1.99
N VAL A 41 4.53 -0.48 1.19
CA VAL A 41 4.55 -1.00 -0.19
C VAL A 41 4.34 0.18 -1.13
N GLN A 42 5.14 0.30 -2.18
CA GLN A 42 4.90 1.30 -3.20
C GLN A 42 3.96 0.72 -4.25
N LEU A 43 2.85 1.40 -4.52
CA LEU A 43 1.89 1.05 -5.55
C LEU A 43 1.89 2.12 -6.64
N VAL A 44 1.79 1.68 -7.89
CA VAL A 44 1.40 2.51 -9.02
C VAL A 44 -0.10 2.38 -9.17
N ALA A 45 -0.83 3.46 -8.91
CA ALA A 45 -2.27 3.59 -9.10
C ALA A 45 -2.52 4.16 -10.50
N MET A 46 -3.37 3.51 -11.29
CA MET A 46 -3.64 3.93 -12.66
C MET A 46 -5.15 3.97 -12.93
N ASP A 47 -5.60 5.08 -13.51
CA ASP A 47 -6.96 5.28 -14.00
C ASP A 47 -6.94 5.92 -15.40
N ASN A 48 -8.06 6.48 -15.84
CA ASN A 48 -8.17 7.14 -17.15
C ASN A 48 -7.40 8.47 -17.25
N GLY A 49 -7.03 9.08 -16.11
CA GLY A 49 -6.31 10.34 -16.03
C GLY A 49 -4.79 10.16 -16.04
N GLY A 50 -4.30 8.97 -15.70
CA GLY A 50 -2.89 8.62 -15.78
C GLY A 50 -2.44 7.69 -14.66
N ALA A 51 -1.15 7.79 -14.32
CA ALA A 51 -0.52 6.98 -13.29
C ALA A 51 0.04 7.85 -12.16
N GLU A 52 -0.26 7.47 -10.92
CA GLU A 52 0.33 8.05 -9.72
C GLU A 52 1.05 6.99 -8.90
N VAL A 53 2.15 7.37 -8.25
CA VAL A 53 2.88 6.47 -7.35
C VAL A 53 2.57 6.84 -5.90
N ILE A 54 1.98 5.90 -5.16
CA ILE A 54 1.64 6.07 -3.75
C ILE A 54 2.38 5.08 -2.87
N SER A 55 2.68 5.50 -1.64
CA SER A 55 3.26 4.62 -0.62
C SER A 55 2.16 4.22 0.38
N VAL A 56 1.79 2.94 0.38
CA VAL A 56 0.72 2.41 1.21
C VAL A 56 1.31 1.71 2.43
N THR A 57 0.85 2.13 3.61
CA THR A 57 1.24 1.49 4.88
C THR A 57 0.30 0.35 5.22
N VAL A 58 0.85 -0.79 5.64
CA VAL A 58 0.12 -1.95 6.17
C VAL A 58 0.72 -2.33 7.51
N ALA A 59 -0.10 -2.55 8.54
CA ALA A 59 0.37 -3.14 9.80
C ALA A 59 0.17 -4.65 9.74
N ALA A 60 1.25 -5.42 9.75
CA ALA A 60 1.20 -6.88 9.65
C ALA A 60 2.39 -7.51 10.41
N PRO A 61 2.20 -8.70 11.03
CA PRO A 61 3.30 -9.41 11.71
C PRO A 61 4.47 -9.78 10.79
N ALA A 62 4.22 -9.91 9.48
CA ALA A 62 5.18 -10.22 8.44
C ALA A 62 4.95 -9.32 7.21
N PRO A 63 5.95 -9.09 6.36
CA PRO A 63 5.79 -8.26 5.17
C PRO A 63 4.73 -8.86 4.22
N PRO A 64 3.85 -8.04 3.62
CA PRO A 64 2.98 -8.48 2.53
C PRO A 64 3.79 -9.17 1.42
N LYS A 65 3.38 -10.38 1.04
CA LYS A 65 4.04 -11.17 -0.01
C LYS A 65 3.56 -10.74 -1.38
N VAL A 66 4.11 -9.65 -1.89
CA VAL A 66 3.80 -9.09 -3.21
C VAL A 66 5.09 -8.76 -3.95
N SER A 67 5.11 -9.02 -5.26
CA SER A 67 6.30 -8.83 -6.10
C SER A 67 6.14 -7.62 -7.03
N ILE A 68 7.25 -6.95 -7.33
CA ILE A 68 7.28 -5.82 -8.27
C ILE A 68 6.61 -6.19 -9.60
N GLY A 69 5.82 -5.27 -10.15
CA GLY A 69 5.08 -5.46 -11.40
C GLY A 69 3.82 -6.32 -11.27
N SER A 70 3.57 -6.94 -10.10
CA SER A 70 2.36 -7.75 -9.92
C SER A 70 1.12 -6.87 -9.69
N PRO A 71 -0.02 -7.20 -10.31
CA PRO A 71 -1.29 -6.54 -10.00
C PRO A 71 -1.74 -6.91 -8.59
N VAL A 72 -2.25 -5.92 -7.85
CA VAL A 72 -2.71 -6.08 -6.47
C VAL A 72 -4.01 -5.32 -6.21
N VAL A 73 -4.68 -5.68 -5.12
CA VAL A 73 -5.83 -4.95 -4.57
C VAL A 73 -5.49 -4.52 -3.14
N PRO A 74 -5.34 -3.21 -2.86
CA PRO A 74 -5.28 -2.72 -1.50
C PRO A 74 -6.66 -2.83 -0.85
N VAL A 75 -6.73 -3.48 0.32
CA VAL A 75 -7.99 -3.71 1.05
C VAL A 75 -8.25 -2.58 2.03
N GLU A 76 -9.48 -2.07 2.05
CA GLU A 76 -9.88 -0.91 2.86
C GLU A 76 -8.92 0.30 2.72
N LEU A 77 -8.56 0.63 1.47
CA LEU A 77 -7.63 1.73 1.20
C LEU A 77 -8.17 3.04 1.80
N GLN A 78 -7.36 3.66 2.66
CA GLN A 78 -7.69 4.86 3.39
C GLN A 78 -6.75 6.00 3.02
N ALA A 79 -7.32 7.18 2.78
CA ALA A 79 -6.59 8.44 2.79
C ALA A 79 -6.55 9.03 4.22
N ILE A 80 -5.38 9.52 4.63
CA ILE A 80 -5.18 10.20 5.91
C ILE A 80 -4.52 11.56 5.62
N PRO A 81 -5.32 12.61 5.40
CA PRO A 81 -4.81 13.96 5.30
C PRO A 81 -4.11 14.37 6.60
N TRP A 82 -3.00 15.08 6.48
CA TRP A 82 -2.29 15.62 7.63
C TRP A 82 -1.70 16.99 7.29
N ALA A 83 -1.53 17.81 8.32
CA ALA A 83 -0.79 19.06 8.27
C ALA A 83 0.02 19.20 9.57
N GLN A 84 1.32 19.41 9.46
CA GLN A 84 2.22 19.56 10.60
C GLN A 84 3.42 20.43 10.22
N ASN A 85 3.75 21.41 11.06
CA ASN A 85 4.93 22.28 10.91
C ASN A 85 5.03 22.93 9.51
N GLY A 86 3.91 23.44 8.99
CA GLY A 86 3.85 24.07 7.66
C GLY A 86 3.92 23.10 6.47
N ARG A 87 3.98 21.79 6.71
CA ARG A 87 3.89 20.75 5.67
C ARG A 87 2.53 20.09 5.72
N ASN A 88 2.03 19.65 4.57
CA ASN A 88 0.79 18.92 4.44
C ASN A 88 0.96 17.77 3.44
N GLY A 89 0.03 16.82 3.49
CA GLY A 89 0.00 15.72 2.54
C GLY A 89 -1.08 14.70 2.87
N VAL A 90 -1.06 13.59 2.13
CA VAL A 90 -1.93 12.45 2.35
C VAL A 90 -1.06 11.23 2.62
N ALA A 91 -1.31 10.54 3.74
CA ALA A 91 -0.77 9.22 3.96
C ALA A 91 -1.80 8.17 3.52
N PHE A 92 -1.35 7.12 2.83
CA PHE A 92 -2.20 6.02 2.41
C PHE A 92 -1.99 4.82 3.32
N ARG A 93 -3.10 4.19 3.70
CA ARG A 93 -3.09 3.00 4.56
C ARG A 93 -4.06 1.97 4.03
N ALA A 94 -3.70 0.70 4.08
CA ALA A 94 -4.59 -0.41 3.79
C ALA A 94 -4.55 -1.42 4.96
N SER A 95 -5.60 -2.22 5.10
CA SER A 95 -5.59 -3.34 6.05
C SER A 95 -4.79 -4.54 5.51
N ASP A 96 -4.74 -4.70 4.19
CA ASP A 96 -3.97 -5.73 3.49
C ASP A 96 -3.68 -5.29 2.04
N ILE A 97 -2.72 -5.94 1.38
CA ILE A 97 -2.46 -5.79 -0.06
C ILE A 97 -2.43 -7.19 -0.67
N LYS A 98 -3.49 -7.51 -1.41
CA LYS A 98 -3.67 -8.85 -1.97
C LYS A 98 -3.18 -8.91 -3.40
N ALA A 99 -2.40 -9.93 -3.73
CA ALA A 99 -2.11 -10.23 -5.13
C ALA A 99 -3.41 -10.54 -5.87
N VAL A 100 -3.59 -9.96 -7.06
CA VAL A 100 -4.62 -10.42 -7.98
C VAL A 100 -4.10 -11.74 -8.53
N THR A 101 -4.61 -12.86 -8.01
CA THR A 101 -4.37 -14.16 -8.63
C THR A 101 -5.08 -14.15 -9.98
N GLY A 102 -4.34 -13.82 -11.04
CA GLY A 102 -4.73 -14.25 -12.36
C GLY A 102 -4.76 -15.77 -12.32
N SER A 103 -5.89 -16.39 -12.70
CA SER A 103 -5.90 -17.78 -13.09
C SER A 103 -4.68 -17.98 -13.97
N LYS A 104 -3.72 -18.77 -13.50
CA LYS A 104 -2.54 -19.15 -14.26
C LYS A 104 -3.09 -19.78 -15.53
N SER A 105 -3.15 -19.03 -16.63
CA SER A 105 -3.41 -19.61 -17.92
C SER A 105 -2.25 -20.56 -18.14
N SER A 106 -2.55 -21.85 -18.05
CA SER A 106 -1.69 -22.91 -18.53
C SER A 106 -1.54 -22.70 -20.03
N ALA A 107 -0.58 -21.87 -20.43
CA ALA A 107 -0.08 -21.86 -21.79
C ALA A 107 1.18 -22.71 -21.78
N ALA A 108 0.97 -24.01 -21.97
CA ALA A 108 1.96 -24.86 -22.61
C ALA A 108 2.17 -24.35 -24.04
N SER A 109 3.44 -24.25 -24.45
CA SER A 109 3.95 -24.53 -25.81
C SER A 109 5.46 -24.58 -25.74
#